data_AF-A0A7S1D4J6-F1
#
_entry.id   AF-A0A7S1D4J6-F1
#
_cell.length_a   1.000
_cell.length_b   1.000
_cell.length_c   1.000
_cell.angle_alpha   90.00
_cell.angle_beta   90.00
_cell.angle_gamma   90.00
#
_symmetry.space_group_name_H-M   'P 1'
#
loop_
_entity.id
_entity.type
_entity.pdbx_description
1 polymer ?
#
loop_
_entity_poly.entity_id
_entity_poly.type
_entity_poly.pdbx_seq_one_letter_code
_entity_poly.pdbx_strand_id
1 'polypeptide(L)'
;NNNNNNNKNGGSSSDDDDDATSARSTAQWLDPQNPKDILVAMPPSHYMDYLEEDNVYKIRIYLNEGHGGVLGANFMLGHDVLFDVENQRLGFAESDCDYHRAIHQQQQQQQQ
;
A
#
# COMPACT_ATOMS: atom_id res chain seq x y z
N ASN A 1 -47.65 -34.81 30.13
CA ASN A 1 -46.47 -35.70 30.18
C ASN A 1 -45.97 -35.94 28.76
N ASN A 2 -45.08 -35.08 28.25
CA ASN A 2 -43.81 -35.46 27.64
C ASN A 2 -43.13 -34.20 27.09
N ASN A 3 -42.04 -33.83 27.76
CA ASN A 3 -41.00 -32.92 27.30
C ASN A 3 -40.26 -33.56 26.11
N ASN A 4 -39.86 -32.73 25.14
CA ASN A 4 -38.52 -32.87 24.59
C ASN A 4 -37.99 -31.53 24.09
N ASN A 5 -37.10 -30.95 24.88
CA ASN A 5 -36.17 -29.90 24.47
C ASN A 5 -35.12 -30.51 23.53
N ASN A 6 -34.80 -29.81 22.45
CA ASN A 6 -33.43 -29.79 21.94
C ASN A 6 -33.09 -28.39 21.41
N ASN A 7 -32.30 -27.72 22.23
CA ASN A 7 -31.55 -26.51 21.97
C ASN A 7 -30.56 -26.73 20.80
N LYS A 8 -30.51 -25.79 19.85
CA LYS A 8 -29.28 -25.46 19.12
C LYS A 8 -29.33 -24.00 18.65
N ASN A 9 -28.66 -23.18 19.47
CA ASN A 9 -27.88 -21.98 19.17
C ASN A 9 -28.44 -20.97 18.17
N GLY A 10 -28.74 -19.79 18.72
CA GLY A 10 -29.01 -18.58 17.95
C GLY A 10 -27.88 -18.25 16.99
N GLY A 11 -28.25 -18.16 15.70
CA GLY A 11 -27.55 -17.31 14.77
C GLY A 11 -27.88 -15.86 15.15
N SER A 12 -26.99 -15.24 15.93
CA SER A 12 -26.92 -13.79 15.98
C SER A 12 -26.40 -13.35 14.61
N SER A 13 -27.30 -12.87 13.77
CA SER A 13 -26.98 -11.94 12.70
C SER A 13 -26.33 -10.73 13.34
N SER A 14 -24.99 -10.67 13.36
CA SER A 14 -24.31 -9.38 13.40
C SER A 14 -24.20 -8.93 11.95
N ASP A 15 -25.07 -7.97 11.62
CA ASP A 15 -24.91 -7.08 10.50
C ASP A 15 -23.62 -6.29 10.74
N ASP A 16 -22.48 -6.92 10.45
CA ASP A 16 -21.20 -6.21 10.33
C ASP A 16 -21.13 -5.81 8.85
N ASP A 17 -21.54 -4.58 8.57
CA ASP A 17 -21.16 -3.85 7.36
C ASP A 17 -19.62 -3.79 7.35
N ASP A 18 -19.00 -4.88 6.90
CA ASP A 18 -17.59 -4.94 6.56
C ASP A 18 -17.38 -3.92 5.45
N ASP A 19 -16.95 -2.73 5.87
CA ASP A 19 -16.49 -1.67 5.00
C ASP A 19 -15.43 -2.27 4.08
N ALA A 20 -15.84 -2.65 2.87
CA ALA A 20 -14.99 -3.34 1.90
C ALA A 20 -13.74 -2.51 1.53
N THR A 21 -13.73 -1.22 1.88
CA THR A 21 -12.59 -0.31 1.83
C THR A 21 -11.57 -0.55 2.95
N SER A 22 -11.99 -0.88 4.17
CA SER A 22 -11.10 -1.27 5.29
C SER A 22 -10.35 -2.58 5.02
N ALA A 23 -11.03 -3.57 4.43
CA ALA A 23 -10.40 -4.84 4.06
C ALA A 23 -9.36 -4.72 2.93
N ARG A 24 -9.39 -3.61 2.15
CA ARG A 24 -8.46 -3.36 1.05
C ARG A 24 -7.17 -2.66 1.46
N SER A 25 -7.20 -1.88 2.55
CA SER A 25 -6.02 -1.16 3.07
C SER A 25 -5.29 -1.92 4.17
N THR A 26 -5.94 -2.91 4.79
CA THR A 26 -5.36 -3.74 5.85
C THR A 26 -4.76 -5.04 5.32
N ALA A 27 -3.70 -5.51 5.97
CA ALA A 27 -3.02 -6.76 5.69
C ALA A 27 -3.70 -7.95 6.40
N GLN A 28 -4.93 -7.82 6.88
CA GLN A 28 -5.61 -8.83 7.70
C GLN A 28 -5.65 -10.24 7.08
N TRP A 29 -5.80 -10.32 5.76
CA TRP A 29 -5.82 -11.60 5.05
C TRP A 29 -4.41 -12.21 4.88
N LEU A 30 -3.36 -11.38 4.93
CA LEU A 30 -1.96 -11.76 4.76
C LEU A 30 -1.28 -12.07 6.11
N ASP A 31 -1.56 -11.25 7.13
CA ASP A 31 -1.12 -11.41 8.50
C ASP A 31 -2.30 -11.33 9.48
N PRO A 32 -2.97 -12.48 9.75
CA PRO A 32 -4.07 -12.52 10.71
C PRO A 32 -3.67 -12.19 12.15
N GLN A 33 -2.37 -12.24 12.50
CA GLN A 33 -1.90 -11.91 13.84
C GLN A 33 -1.78 -10.40 14.04
N ASN A 34 -1.54 -9.66 12.95
CA ASN A 34 -1.47 -8.20 12.94
C ASN A 34 -2.50 -7.61 11.94
N PRO A 35 -3.81 -7.73 12.23
CA PRO A 35 -4.86 -7.38 11.29
C PRO A 35 -4.97 -5.88 10.96
N LYS A 36 -4.23 -5.04 11.70
CA LYS A 36 -4.18 -3.58 11.50
C LYS A 36 -2.97 -3.13 10.71
N ASP A 37 -2.06 -4.03 10.36
CA ASP A 37 -0.95 -3.70 9.48
C ASP A 37 -1.50 -3.27 8.12
N ILE A 38 -0.76 -2.41 7.44
CA ILE A 38 -1.14 -1.91 6.12
C ILE A 38 -0.22 -2.51 5.07
N LEU A 39 -0.76 -2.76 3.88
CA LEU A 39 0.03 -3.17 2.72
C LEU A 39 0.22 -1.96 1.81
N VAL A 40 1.49 -1.60 1.57
CA VAL A 40 1.85 -0.55 0.60
C VAL A 40 2.56 -1.21 -0.57
N ALA A 41 2.01 -1.07 -1.77
CA ALA A 41 2.51 -1.75 -2.96
C ALA A 41 3.63 -0.93 -3.62
N MET A 42 4.79 -1.53 -3.81
CA MET A 42 5.90 -0.93 -4.57
C MET A 42 6.18 -1.80 -5.80
N PRO A 43 5.64 -1.49 -7.00
CA PRO A 43 5.85 -2.30 -8.19
C PRO A 43 7.30 -2.17 -8.73
N PRO A 44 7.76 -3.12 -9.58
CA PRO A 44 9.12 -3.09 -10.15
C PRO A 44 9.50 -1.78 -10.86
N SER A 45 8.54 -1.10 -11.49
CA SER A 45 8.76 0.21 -12.12
C SER A 45 9.25 1.29 -11.15
N HIS A 46 9.10 1.09 -9.83
CA HIS A 46 9.54 2.05 -8.81
C HIS A 46 10.98 1.81 -8.35
N TYR A 47 11.52 0.60 -8.54
CA TYR A 47 12.85 0.23 -8.03
C TYR A 47 13.75 -0.48 -9.03
N MET A 48 13.31 -0.70 -10.27
CA MET A 48 14.13 -1.27 -11.33
C MET A 48 14.31 -0.24 -12.44
N ASP A 49 15.57 0.08 -12.71
CA ASP A 49 15.94 0.92 -13.84
C ASP A 49 16.47 0.05 -14.96
N TYR A 50 15.93 0.26 -16.16
CA TYR A 50 16.50 -0.30 -17.37
C TYR A 50 17.70 0.53 -17.82
N LEU A 51 18.85 -0.13 -18.01
CA LEU A 51 20.05 0.48 -18.55
C LEU A 51 20.25 0.01 -19.98
N GLU A 52 20.05 0.92 -20.93
CA GLU A 52 20.12 0.63 -22.37
C GLU A 52 21.51 0.16 -22.80
N GLU A 53 22.57 0.76 -22.26
CA GLU A 53 23.97 0.45 -22.61
C GLU A 53 24.33 -1.02 -22.32
N ASP A 54 23.83 -1.54 -21.20
CA ASP A 54 24.12 -2.89 -20.72
C ASP A 54 23.01 -3.90 -21.09
N ASN A 55 21.85 -3.43 -21.58
CA ASN A 55 20.62 -4.19 -21.79
C ASN A 55 20.20 -5.02 -20.54
N VAL A 56 20.25 -4.40 -19.36
CA VAL A 56 19.87 -5.04 -18.09
C VAL A 56 19.01 -4.13 -17.22
N TYR A 57 18.22 -4.73 -16.33
CA TYR A 57 17.60 -4.02 -15.22
C TYR A 57 18.52 -4.01 -14.00
N LYS A 58 18.74 -2.85 -13.38
CA LYS A 58 19.44 -2.72 -12.10
C LYS A 58 18.46 -2.29 -11.00
N ILE A 59 18.59 -2.92 -9.83
CA ILE A 59 17.79 -2.62 -8.65
C ILE A 59 18.29 -1.31 -8.01
N ARG A 60 17.35 -0.43 -7.64
CA ARG A 60 17.52 0.82 -6.89
C ARG A 60 16.89 0.74 -5.50
N ILE A 61 17.12 -0.38 -4.83
CA ILE A 61 16.84 -0.56 -3.41
C ILE A 61 18.21 -0.57 -2.72
N TYR A 62 18.43 0.38 -1.83
CA TYR A 62 19.65 0.49 -1.05
C TYR A 62 19.33 0.02 0.37
N LEU A 63 19.99 -1.05 0.82
CA LEU A 63 19.80 -1.64 2.15
C LEU A 63 21.09 -1.56 2.99
N ASN A 64 22.03 -0.73 2.56
CA ASN A 64 23.40 -0.67 3.07
C ASN A 64 23.65 0.52 4.01
N GLU A 65 22.59 1.18 4.50
CA GLU A 65 22.75 2.21 5.52
C GLU A 65 23.21 1.59 6.84
N GLY A 66 24.18 2.23 7.51
CA GLY A 66 24.74 1.70 8.75
C GLY A 66 23.74 1.64 9.92
N HIS A 67 22.60 2.34 9.83
CA HIS A 67 21.56 2.40 10.85
C HIS A 67 20.18 2.57 10.18
N GLY A 68 19.28 1.60 10.39
CA GLY A 68 17.93 1.62 9.82
C GLY A 68 17.89 1.41 8.31
N GLY A 69 16.69 1.53 7.73
CA GLY A 69 16.49 1.55 6.27
C GLY A 69 15.75 2.81 5.86
N VAL A 70 16.07 3.36 4.70
CA VAL A 70 15.43 4.58 4.17
C VAL A 70 14.35 4.22 3.13
N LEU A 71 13.10 4.58 3.41
CA LEU A 71 12.03 4.60 2.41
C LEU A 71 12.05 5.95 1.67
N GLY A 72 12.76 5.99 0.56
CA GLY A 72 12.97 7.20 -0.23
C GLY A 72 11.90 7.45 -1.30
N ALA A 73 12.21 8.38 -2.22
CA ALA A 73 11.31 8.79 -3.30
C ALA A 73 10.79 7.63 -4.16
N ASN A 74 11.63 6.61 -4.40
CA ASN A 74 11.24 5.40 -5.13
C ASN A 74 10.03 4.71 -4.47
N PHE A 75 9.99 4.65 -3.15
CA PHE A 75 8.89 4.03 -2.43
C PHE A 75 7.64 4.91 -2.43
N MET A 76 7.82 6.23 -2.29
CA MET A 76 6.71 7.19 -2.26
C MET A 76 6.06 7.41 -3.63
N LEU A 77 6.71 7.00 -4.73
CA LEU A 77 6.16 7.12 -6.08
C LEU A 77 4.80 6.42 -6.16
N GLY A 78 3.82 7.05 -6.81
CA GLY A 78 2.46 6.52 -6.96
C GLY A 78 1.59 6.57 -5.69
N HIS A 79 2.08 7.19 -4.62
CA HIS A 79 1.35 7.32 -3.36
C HIS A 79 1.24 8.77 -2.91
N ASP A 80 0.08 9.11 -2.36
CA ASP A 80 -0.10 10.30 -1.55
C ASP A 80 0.35 9.97 -0.13
N VAL A 81 1.33 10.73 0.39
CA VAL A 81 1.92 10.49 1.70
C VAL A 81 1.60 11.65 2.64
N LEU A 82 0.89 11.34 3.73
CA LEU A 82 0.54 12.29 4.77
C LEU A 82 1.47 12.14 5.98
N PHE A 83 2.18 13.21 6.32
CA PHE A 83 2.94 13.34 7.56
C PHE A 83 2.07 13.96 8.65
N ASP A 84 1.28 13.14 9.35
CA ASP A 84 0.40 13.57 10.43
C ASP A 84 1.18 13.64 11.75
N VAL A 85 2.00 14.69 11.87
CA VAL A 85 2.89 14.93 13.01
C VAL A 85 2.11 15.09 14.31
N GLU A 86 0.94 15.73 14.27
CA GLU A 86 0.09 15.98 15.44
C GLU A 86 -0.41 14.67 16.06
N ASN A 87 -0.74 13.67 15.24
CA ASN A 87 -1.19 12.35 15.69
C ASN A 87 -0.09 11.28 15.64
N GLN A 88 1.16 11.68 15.43
CA GLN A 88 2.34 10.79 15.40
C GLN A 88 2.20 9.59 14.45
N ARG A 89 1.67 9.82 13.25
CA ARG A 89 1.46 8.75 12.27
C ARG A 89 1.77 9.19 10.84
N LEU A 90 1.95 8.19 9.98
CA LEU A 90 2.05 8.37 8.53
C LEU A 90 0.83 7.76 7.86
N GLY A 91 0.30 8.45 6.86
CA GLY A 91 -0.77 7.95 5.99
C GLY A 91 -0.25 7.70 4.59
N PHE A 92 -0.72 6.61 3.97
CA PHE A 92 -0.45 6.26 2.58
C PHE A 92 -1.79 6.03 1.87
N ALA A 93 -1.93 6.58 0.68
CA ALA A 93 -3.04 6.30 -0.24
C ALA A 93 -2.50 6.17 -1.67
N GLU A 94 -3.20 5.42 -2.52
CA GLU A 94 -2.88 5.40 -3.95
C GLU A 94 -3.12 6.80 -4.54
N SER A 95 -2.15 7.30 -5.30
CA SER A 95 -2.24 8.59 -5.98
C SER A 95 -2.91 8.43 -7.34
N ASP A 96 -3.70 9.41 -7.76
CA ASP A 96 -4.27 9.48 -9.11
C ASP A 96 -3.31 10.16 -10.13
N CYS A 97 -2.09 10.50 -9.69
CA CYS A 97 -1.11 11.21 -10.49
C CYS A 97 -0.42 10.30 -11.52
N ASP A 98 -0.64 10.60 -12.81
CA ASP A 98 0.17 10.05 -13.90
C ASP A 98 1.47 10.85 -14.06
N TYR A 99 2.46 10.50 -13.24
CA TYR A 99 3.79 11.13 -13.27
C TYR A 99 4.45 11.06 -14.64
N HIS A 100 4.29 9.95 -15.37
CA HIS A 100 4.91 9.76 -16.68
C HIS A 100 4.34 10.77 -17.68
N ARG A 101 3.02 10.95 -17.67
CA ARG A 101 2.36 11.98 -18.47
C ARG A 101 2.79 13.39 -18.08
N ALA A 102 2.90 13.69 -16.80
CA ALA A 102 3.32 15.01 -16.32
C ALA A 102 4.74 15.38 -16.79
N ILE A 103 5.69 14.44 -16.68
CA ILE A 103 7.07 14.65 -17.13
C ILE A 103 7.14 14.81 -18.66
N HIS A 104 6.43 13.98 -19.41
CA HIS A 104 6.38 14.11 -20.88
C HIS A 104 5.84 15.47 -21.34
N GLN A 105 4.80 16.00 -20.67
CA GLN A 105 4.27 17.34 -20.99
C GLN A 105 5.25 18.45 -20.65
N GLN A 106 5.94 18.34 -19.50
CA GLN A 106 6.91 19.34 -19.07
C GLN A 106 8.14 19.41 -20.00
N GLN A 107 8.62 18.28 -20.51
CA GLN A 107 9.73 18.25 -21.47
C GLN A 107 9.36 18.85 -22.82
N GLN A 108 8.10 18.73 -23.25
CA GLN A 108 7.61 19.34 -24.50
C GLN A 108 7.41 20.85 -24.39
N GLN A 109 7.10 21.36 -23.20
CA GLN A 109 6.97 22.80 -22.94
C GLN A 109 8.33 23.51 -22.85
N GLN A 110 9.39 22.81 -22.45
CA GLN A 110 10.75 23.37 -22.40
C GLN A 110 11.47 23.39 -23.76
N GLN A 111 10.86 22.82 -24.80
CA GLN A 111 11.39 22.78 -26.17
C GLN A 111 10.73 23.82 -27.09
N GLN A 112 9.92 24.73 -26.53
CA GLN A 112 9.30 25.87 -27.20
C GLN A 112 9.82 27.18 -26.61
#